data_AF-U1WNT9-F1
#
_entry.id   AF-U1WNT9-F1
#
_cell.length_a   1.000
_cell.length_b   1.000
_cell.length_c   1.000
_cell.angle_alpha   90.00
_cell.angle_beta   90.00
_cell.angle_gamma   90.00
#
_symmetry.space_group_name_H-M   'P 1'
#
loop_
_entity.id
_entity.type
_entity.pdbx_description
1 polymer ?
#
loop_
_entity_poly.entity_id
_entity_poly.type
_entity_poly.pdbx_seq_one_letter_code
_entity_poly.pdbx_strand_id
1 'polypeptide(L)' 'MYMVIYDAMTDFGFLYKKVEAFSTLDEAKVFASEKKKKGAQNIKIVQEVMSL' A
#
# COMPACT_ATOMS: atom_id res chain seq x y z
N MET A 1 -6.66 12.06 -3.45
CA MET A 1 -5.80 10.98 -3.97
C MET A 1 -5.62 9.95 -2.85
N TYR A 2 -5.52 8.66 -3.16
CA TYR A 2 -5.31 7.61 -2.16
C TYR A 2 -3.91 7.02 -2.30
N MET A 3 -3.32 6.59 -1.19
CA MET A 3 -2.01 5.96 -1.17
C MET A 3 -2.08 4.68 -0.35
N VAL A 4 -1.39 3.64 -0.80
CA VAL A 4 -1.20 2.39 -0.06
C VAL A 4 0.26 2.31 0.36
N ILE A 5 0.50 2.31 1.66
CA ILE A 5 1.83 2.14 2.27
C ILE A 5 1.92 0.72 2.80
N TYR A 6 2.96 -0.03 2.48
CA TYR A 6 3.12 -1.41 2.96
C TYR A 6 4.58 -1.85 3.04
N ASP A 7 4.86 -2.85 3.88
CA ASP A 7 6.16 -3.51 3.94
C ASP A 7 6.18 -4.69 2.97
N ALA A 8 7.09 -4.65 2.01
CA ALA A 8 7.36 -5.73 1.06
C ALA A 8 8.59 -6.52 1.53
N MET A 9 8.54 -7.85 1.42
CA MET A 9 9.69 -8.71 1.67
C MET A 9 10.54 -8.82 0.41
N THR A 10 11.84 -8.61 0.54
CA THR A 10 12.83 -8.93 -0.49
C THR A 10 13.13 -10.43 -0.48
N ASP A 11 13.66 -10.95 -1.58
CA ASP A 11 14.10 -12.35 -1.68
C ASP A 11 15.21 -12.70 -0.67
N PHE A 12 15.86 -11.69 -0.09
CA PHE A 12 16.89 -11.81 0.96
C PHE A 12 16.33 -11.70 2.38
N GLY A 13 15.01 -11.66 2.56
CA GLY A 13 14.35 -11.65 3.88
C GLY A 13 14.25 -10.27 4.54
N PHE A 14 14.73 -9.20 3.91
CA PHE A 14 14.59 -7.84 4.42
C PHE A 14 13.21 -7.26 4.08
N LEU A 15 12.59 -6.61 5.05
CA LEU A 15 11.37 -5.83 4.86
C LEU A 15 11.74 -4.39 4.46
N TYR A 16 11.06 -3.86 3.45
CA TYR A 16 11.19 -2.46 3.04
C TYR A 16 9.83 -1.85 2.72
N LYS A 17 9.70 -0.55 3.00
CA LYS A 17 8.47 0.19 2.78
C LYS A 17 8.28 0.53 1.30
N LYS A 18 7.09 0.30 0.78
CA LYS A 18 6.60 0.76 -0.50
C LYS A 18 5.39 1.68 -0.33
N VAL A 19 5.26 2.63 -1.24
CA VAL A 19 4.13 3.55 -1.34
C VAL A 19 3.65 3.53 -2.77
N GLU A 20 2.36 3.31 -2.97
CA GLU A 20 1.71 3.27 -4.27
C GLU A 20 0.49 4.18 -4.23
N ALA A 21 0.31 5.01 -5.26
CA ALA A 21 -0.79 5.97 -5.30
C ALA A 21 -1.89 5.54 -6.27
N PHE A 22 -3.13 5.84 -5.89
CA PHE A 22 -4.34 5.45 -6.59
C PHE A 22 -5.31 6.63 -6.68
N SER A 23 -6.06 6.67 -7.77
CA SER A 23 -7.07 7.70 -8.00
C SER A 23 -8.31 7.47 -7.14
N THR A 24 -8.69 6.20 -6.92
CA THR A 24 -9.89 5.82 -6.17
C THR A 24 -9.58 4.97 -4.94
N LEU A 25 -10.52 4.98 -3.98
CA LEU A 25 -10.41 4.16 -2.76
C LEU A 25 -10.54 2.66 -3.07
N ASP A 26 -11.38 2.30 -4.05
CA ASP A 26 -11.60 0.89 -4.40
C ASP A 26 -10.37 0.26 -5.04
N GLU A 27 -9.67 0.96 -5.93
CA GLU A 27 -8.39 0.51 -6.48
C GLU A 27 -7.35 0.28 -5.35
N ALA A 28 -7.24 1.24 -4.42
CA ALA A 28 -6.34 1.13 -3.29
C ALA A 28 -6.67 -0.10 -2.40
N LYS A 29 -7.96 -0.39 -2.18
CA LYS A 29 -8.42 -1.57 -1.42
C LYS A 29 -8.12 -2.88 -2.15
N VAL A 30 -8.40 -2.95 -3.45
CA VAL A 30 -8.11 -4.13 -4.27
C VAL A 30 -6.61 -4.42 -4.21
N PHE A 31 -5.78 -3.41 -4.46
CA PHE A 31 -4.33 -3.55 -4.39
C PHE A 31 -3.83 -3.99 -3.01
N ALA A 32 -4.32 -3.37 -1.94
CA ALA A 32 -3.97 -3.74 -0.56
C ALA A 32 -4.31 -5.22 -0.26
N SER A 33 -5.48 -5.70 -0.72
CA SER A 33 -5.91 -7.09 -0.55
C SER A 33 -4.99 -8.06 -1.31
N GLU A 34 -4.60 -7.73 -2.54
CA GLU A 34 -3.66 -8.53 -3.32
C GLU A 34 -2.27 -8.60 -2.68
N LYS A 35 -1.75 -7.48 -2.19
CA LYS A 35 -0.44 -7.45 -1.52
C LYS A 35 -0.45 -8.26 -0.23
N LYS A 36 -1.54 -8.20 0.54
CA LYS A 36 -1.72 -9.03 1.74
C LYS A 36 -1.62 -10.53 1.42
N LYS A 37 -2.25 -10.99 0.33
CA LYS A 37 -2.16 -12.38 -0.12
C LYS A 37 -0.76 -12.78 -0.55
N LYS A 38 0.03 -11.84 -1.07
CA LYS A 38 1.44 -12.03 -1.46
C LYS A 38 2.43 -11.93 -0.29
N GLY A 39 1.94 -11.82 0.95
CA GLY A 39 2.78 -11.78 2.14
C GLY A 39 3.29 -10.38 2.54
N ALA A 40 2.77 -9.31 1.92
CA ALA A 40 3.07 -7.96 2.38
C ALA A 40 2.51 -7.71 3.78
N GLN A 41 3.25 -6.95 4.58
CA GLN A 41 2.91 -6.65 5.97
C GLN A 41 2.63 -5.16 6.17
N ASN A 42 2.05 -4.80 7.33
CA ASN A 42 1.81 -3.42 7.75
C ASN A 42 1.13 -2.51 6.70
N ILE A 43 0.20 -3.08 5.92
CA ILE A 43 -0.51 -2.37 4.86
C ILE A 43 -1.44 -1.30 5.45
N LYS A 44 -1.30 -0.06 5.01
CA LYS A 44 -2.13 1.09 5.39
C LYS A 44 -2.60 1.83 4.14
N ILE A 45 -3.88 2.21 4.14
CA ILE A 45 -4.45 3.07 3.10
C ILE A 45 -4.58 4.46 3.70
N VAL A 46 -4.03 5.46 3.03
CA VAL A 46 -4.06 6.87 3.41
C VAL A 46 -4.75 7.67 2.31
N GLN A 47 -5.52 8.68 2.70
CA GLN A 47 -6.10 9.64 1.77
C GLN A 47 -5.30 10.93 1.87
N GLU A 48 -4.76 11.37 0.75
CA GLU A 48 -4.22 12.71 0.62
C GLU A 48 -5.38 13.69 0.59
N VAL A 49 -5.50 14.45 1.68
CA VAL A 49 -6.37 15.62 1.77
C VAL A 49 -5.46 16.81 1.48
N MET A 50 -5.55 17.39 0.29
CA MET A 50 -4.91 18.68 0.04
C MET A 50 -5.60 19.69 0.96
N SER A 51 -4.89 20.16 1.98
CA SER A 51 -5.36 21.33 2.73
C SER A 51 -5.21 22.53 1.78
N LEU A 52 -6.34 23.09 1.37
CA LEU A 52 -6.43 24.40 0.74
C LEU A 52 -5.94 25.50 1.70
#